data_AF-A0A816ZFD3-F1
#
_entry.id   AF-A0A816ZFD3-F1
#
_cell.length_a   1.000
_cell.length_b   1.000
_cell.length_c   1.000
_cell.angle_alpha   90.00
_cell.angle_beta   90.00
_cell.angle_gamma   90.00
#
_symmetry.space_group_name_H-M   'P 1'
#
loop_
_entity.id
_entity.type
_entity.pdbx_description
1 polymer ?
#
loop_
_entity_poly.entity_id
_entity_poly.type
_entity_poly.pdbx_seq_one_letter_code
_entity_poly.pdbx_strand_id
1 'polypeptide(L)'
;NCSSSATTIKKWAETKWDSRWTSINSIIQNYKVLIKSLEELEDEGTKRSTDARGPLLALTEPLFVVTIFILDCLLDKIKILSDQLNNIFSFYPIINSILLEMKDRFSKTNMEILCSISLLSPDSPTFLEIEALKAFCVMLQCDIHLLNNEIQVLKPMLKQV
;
A
#
# COMPACT_ATOMS: atom_id res chain seq x y z
N ASN A 1 -6.72 -7.70 12.39
CA ASN A 1 -7.10 -8.92 11.65
C ASN A 1 -7.65 -8.69 10.24
N CYS A 2 -7.90 -7.46 9.75
CA CYS A 2 -8.36 -7.22 8.37
C CYS A 2 -7.23 -7.14 7.31
N SER A 3 -5.97 -7.01 7.70
CA SER A 3 -4.84 -6.88 6.77
C SER A 3 -4.34 -8.21 6.22
N SER A 4 -4.53 -9.33 6.92
CA SER A 4 -4.09 -10.66 6.47
C SER A 4 -5.05 -11.33 5.47
N SER A 5 -6.34 -11.02 5.55
CA SER A 5 -7.34 -11.52 4.60
C SER A 5 -7.20 -10.83 3.24
N ALA A 6 -6.93 -9.52 3.23
CA ALA A 6 -6.75 -8.74 2.00
C ALA A 6 -5.53 -9.18 1.17
N THR A 7 -4.39 -9.46 1.82
CA THR A 7 -3.18 -9.96 1.13
C THR A 7 -3.37 -11.36 0.57
N THR A 8 -4.13 -12.22 1.25
CA THR A 8 -4.44 -13.58 0.79
C THR A 8 -5.36 -13.57 -0.44
N ILE A 9 -6.41 -12.74 -0.42
CA ILE A 9 -7.34 -12.58 -1.54
C ILE A 9 -6.60 -12.03 -2.77
N LYS A 10 -5.74 -11.03 -2.57
CA LYS A 10 -4.93 -10.43 -3.64
C LYS A 10 -4.00 -11.46 -4.29
N LYS A 11 -3.22 -12.19 -3.50
CA LYS A 11 -2.30 -13.22 -3.99
C LYS A 11 -3.01 -14.34 -4.76
N TRP A 12 -4.22 -14.70 -4.34
CA TRP A 12 -5.02 -15.73 -5.00
C TRP A 12 -5.65 -15.25 -6.31
N ALA A 13 -6.10 -13.99 -6.37
CA ALA A 13 -6.59 -13.39 -7.60
C ALA A 13 -5.46 -13.26 -8.64
N GLU A 14 -4.29 -12.76 -8.23
CA GLU A 14 -3.10 -12.62 -9.09
C GLU A 14 -2.66 -13.97 -9.69
N THR A 15 -2.55 -15.02 -8.87
CA THR A 15 -2.18 -16.36 -9.36
C THR A 15 -3.21 -16.94 -10.34
N LYS A 16 -4.50 -16.63 -10.19
CA LYS A 16 -5.54 -17.09 -11.13
C LYS A 16 -5.48 -16.41 -12.48
N TRP A 17 -5.34 -15.09 -12.53
CA TRP A 17 -5.29 -14.35 -13.79
C TRP A 17 -3.99 -14.60 -14.54
N ASP A 18 -2.87 -14.65 -13.82
CA ASP A 18 -1.55 -14.90 -14.40
C ASP A 18 -1.45 -16.33 -14.97
N SER A 19 -2.01 -17.32 -14.26
CA SER A 19 -2.13 -18.69 -14.77
C SER A 19 -2.98 -18.76 -16.05
N ARG A 20 -4.14 -18.09 -16.07
CA ARG A 20 -5.03 -18.08 -17.24
C ARG A 20 -4.42 -17.36 -18.44
N TRP A 21 -3.79 -16.22 -18.22
CA TRP A 21 -3.05 -15.50 -19.25
C TRP A 21 -1.93 -16.36 -19.83
N THR A 22 -1.15 -17.03 -18.97
CA THR A 22 -0.08 -17.94 -19.40
C THR A 22 -0.61 -19.07 -20.28
N SER A 23 -1.75 -19.67 -19.91
CA SER A 23 -2.40 -20.70 -20.73
C SER A 23 -2.83 -20.17 -22.10
N ILE A 24 -3.50 -19.02 -22.14
CA ILE A 24 -4.00 -18.43 -23.39
C ILE A 24 -2.84 -17.99 -24.28
N ASN A 25 -1.85 -17.29 -23.73
CA ASN A 25 -0.66 -16.89 -24.45
C ASN A 25 0.10 -18.11 -25.00
N SER A 26 0.22 -19.20 -24.22
CA SER A 26 0.84 -20.43 -24.71
C SER A 26 0.09 -21.05 -25.89
N ILE A 27 -1.26 -21.00 -25.89
CA ILE A 27 -2.08 -21.46 -27.02
C ILE A 27 -1.86 -20.57 -28.25
N ILE A 28 -1.85 -19.25 -28.07
CA ILE A 28 -1.68 -18.28 -29.17
C ILE A 28 -0.29 -18.41 -29.80
N GLN A 29 0.77 -18.45 -29.01
CA GLN A 29 2.15 -18.54 -29.50
C GLN A 29 2.41 -19.86 -30.24
N ASN A 30 1.75 -20.95 -29.81
CA ASN A 30 1.97 -22.29 -30.37
C ASN A 30 0.82 -22.76 -31.25
N TYR A 31 -0.09 -21.87 -31.66
CA TYR A 31 -1.36 -22.23 -32.31
C TYR A 31 -1.17 -23.15 -33.53
N LYS A 32 -0.24 -22.80 -34.42
CA LYS A 32 0.05 -23.59 -35.64
C LYS A 32 0.56 -25.00 -35.32
N VAL A 33 1.41 -25.10 -34.30
CA VAL A 33 1.99 -26.38 -33.87
C VAL A 33 0.92 -27.24 -33.21
N LEU A 34 0.07 -26.63 -32.37
CA LEU A 34 -1.05 -27.32 -31.72
C LEU A 34 -2.03 -27.92 -32.73
N ILE A 35 -2.46 -27.15 -33.74
CA ILE A 35 -3.34 -27.67 -34.80
C ILE A 35 -2.69 -28.87 -35.50
N LYS A 36 -1.45 -28.70 -35.97
CA LYS A 36 -0.74 -29.76 -36.71
C LYS A 36 -0.57 -31.03 -35.88
N SER A 37 -0.15 -30.90 -34.62
CA SER A 37 0.00 -32.05 -33.74
C SER A 37 -1.32 -32.74 -33.40
N LEU A 38 -2.42 -31.99 -33.31
CA LEU A 38 -3.75 -32.56 -33.08
C LEU A 38 -4.31 -33.25 -34.34
N GLU A 39 -4.06 -32.72 -35.52
CA GLU A 39 -4.37 -33.37 -36.82
C GLU A 39 -3.61 -34.69 -36.95
N GLU A 40 -2.29 -34.69 -36.70
CA GLU A 40 -1.46 -35.89 -36.73
C GLU A 40 -1.96 -36.96 -35.74
N LEU A 41 -2.38 -36.57 -34.54
CA LEU A 41 -2.94 -37.48 -33.53
C LEU A 41 -4.33 -38.02 -33.90
N GLU A 42 -5.16 -37.23 -34.60
CA GLU A 42 -6.46 -37.70 -35.09
C GLU A 42 -6.28 -38.79 -36.16
N ASP A 43 -5.31 -38.61 -37.07
CA ASP A 43 -5.01 -39.53 -38.17
C ASP A 43 -4.44 -40.88 -37.70
N GLU A 44 -3.83 -40.96 -36.51
CA GLU A 44 -3.29 -42.20 -35.96
C GLU A 44 -4.35 -43.29 -35.66
N GLY A 45 -5.64 -42.92 -35.55
CA GLY A 45 -6.74 -43.87 -35.33
C GLY A 45 -6.68 -44.63 -33.99
N THR A 46 -5.83 -44.20 -33.05
CA THR A 46 -5.67 -44.81 -31.73
C THR A 46 -6.66 -44.24 -30.70
N LYS A 47 -6.62 -44.72 -29.45
CA LYS A 47 -7.36 -44.08 -28.33
C LYS A 47 -7.00 -42.60 -28.13
N ARG A 48 -5.82 -42.17 -28.59
CA ARG A 48 -5.40 -40.76 -28.56
C ARG A 48 -6.08 -39.91 -29.64
N SER A 49 -6.48 -40.52 -30.75
CA SER A 49 -7.26 -39.87 -31.80
C SER A 49 -8.61 -39.38 -31.27
N THR A 50 -9.30 -40.20 -30.46
CA THR A 50 -10.56 -39.78 -29.82
C THR A 50 -10.39 -38.63 -28.84
N ASP A 51 -9.23 -38.53 -28.17
CA ASP A 51 -8.94 -37.46 -27.20
C ASP A 51 -8.50 -36.15 -27.90
N ALA A 52 -7.85 -36.24 -29.08
CA ALA A 52 -7.37 -35.10 -29.86
C ALA A 52 -8.50 -34.38 -30.63
N ARG A 53 -9.56 -35.11 -30.99
CA ARG A 53 -10.66 -34.60 -31.81
C ARG A 53 -11.43 -33.44 -31.20
N GLY A 54 -11.69 -33.48 -29.89
CA GLY A 54 -12.40 -32.42 -29.17
C GLY A 54 -11.64 -31.09 -29.19
N PRO A 55 -10.37 -31.06 -28.75
CA PRO A 55 -9.50 -29.89 -28.85
C PRO A 55 -9.31 -29.38 -30.28
N LEU A 56 -9.15 -30.28 -31.26
CA LEU A 56 -9.00 -29.89 -32.66
C LEU A 56 -10.25 -29.18 -33.19
N LEU A 57 -11.44 -29.73 -32.90
CA LEU A 57 -12.72 -29.11 -33.25
C LEU A 57 -12.85 -27.73 -32.58
N ALA A 58 -12.51 -27.62 -31.30
CA ALA A 58 -12.58 -26.34 -30.59
C ALA A 58 -11.62 -25.30 -31.20
N LEU A 59 -10.37 -25.66 -31.46
CA LEU A 59 -9.37 -24.74 -32.03
C LEU A 59 -9.67 -24.36 -33.48
N THR A 60 -10.43 -25.15 -34.23
CA THR A 60 -10.89 -24.80 -35.58
C THR A 60 -12.22 -24.05 -35.61
N GLU A 61 -12.93 -24.00 -34.47
CA GLU A 61 -14.22 -23.33 -34.37
C GLU A 61 -14.03 -21.79 -34.30
N PRO A 62 -14.61 -21.01 -35.23
CA PRO A 62 -14.36 -19.58 -35.33
C PRO A 62 -14.72 -18.79 -34.06
N LEU A 63 -15.81 -19.13 -33.37
CA LEU A 63 -16.24 -18.43 -32.17
C LEU A 63 -15.26 -18.66 -31.01
N PHE A 64 -14.70 -19.85 -30.87
CA PHE A 64 -13.69 -20.20 -29.89
C PHE A 64 -12.39 -19.43 -30.15
N VAL A 65 -11.93 -19.38 -31.41
CA VAL A 65 -10.76 -18.59 -31.79
C VAL A 65 -10.95 -17.11 -31.46
N VAL A 66 -12.10 -16.53 -31.84
CA VAL A 66 -12.45 -15.15 -31.49
C VAL A 66 -12.49 -14.95 -29.96
N THR A 67 -13.01 -15.93 -29.23
CA THR A 67 -13.07 -15.88 -27.76
C THR A 67 -11.67 -15.87 -27.14
N ILE A 68 -10.74 -16.67 -27.67
CA ILE A 68 -9.33 -16.65 -27.22
C ILE A 68 -8.70 -15.27 -27.43
N PHE A 69 -8.90 -14.65 -28.60
CA PHE A 69 -8.37 -13.30 -28.86
C PHE A 69 -9.00 -12.22 -27.98
N ILE A 70 -10.30 -12.30 -27.73
CA ILE A 70 -10.98 -11.37 -26.80
C ILE A 70 -10.43 -11.55 -25.39
N LEU A 71 -10.26 -12.79 -24.93
CA LEU A 71 -9.72 -13.09 -23.61
C LEU A 71 -8.28 -12.60 -23.46
N ASP A 72 -7.43 -12.79 -24.47
CA ASP A 72 -6.05 -12.29 -24.50
C ASP A 72 -6.00 -10.76 -24.29
N CYS A 73 -6.76 -10.03 -25.11
CA CYS A 73 -6.87 -8.58 -25.02
C CYS A 73 -7.42 -8.10 -23.66
N LEU A 74 -8.41 -8.80 -23.10
CA LEU A 74 -8.98 -8.46 -21.79
C LEU A 74 -7.99 -8.73 -20.66
N LEU A 75 -7.30 -9.88 -20.67
CA LEU A 75 -6.35 -10.25 -19.63
C LEU A 75 -5.15 -9.32 -19.60
N ASP A 76 -4.66 -8.89 -20.76
CA ASP A 76 -3.59 -7.87 -20.85
C ASP A 76 -4.01 -6.55 -20.19
N LYS A 77 -5.20 -6.05 -20.51
CA LYS A 77 -5.74 -4.81 -19.91
C LYS A 77 -5.94 -4.95 -18.40
N ILE A 78 -6.45 -6.10 -17.96
CA ILE A 78 -6.65 -6.39 -16.53
C ILE A 78 -5.31 -6.43 -15.80
N LYS A 79 -4.26 -7.01 -16.40
CA LYS A 79 -2.92 -7.07 -15.80
C LYS A 79 -2.34 -5.68 -15.59
N ILE A 80 -2.38 -4.82 -16.61
CA ILE A 80 -1.92 -3.42 -16.52
C ILE A 80 -2.67 -2.66 -15.42
N LEU A 81 -4.00 -2.75 -15.41
CA LEU A 81 -4.83 -2.07 -14.41
C LEU A 81 -4.55 -2.59 -12.99
N SER A 82 -4.37 -3.90 -12.83
CA SER A 82 -4.03 -4.52 -11.56
C SER A 82 -2.69 -4.01 -11.04
N ASP A 83 -1.66 -3.93 -11.89
CA ASP A 83 -0.33 -3.44 -11.53
C ASP A 83 -0.37 -1.95 -11.13
N GLN A 84 -1.10 -1.12 -11.88
CA GLN A 84 -1.30 0.29 -11.56
C GLN A 84 -2.01 0.47 -10.21
N LEU A 85 -3.09 -0.26 -9.98
CA LEU A 85 -3.86 -0.18 -8.76
C LEU A 85 -3.06 -0.67 -7.54
N ASN A 86 -2.28 -1.75 -7.73
CA ASN A 86 -1.38 -2.28 -6.72
C ASN A 86 -0.31 -1.27 -6.30
N ASN A 87 0.25 -0.54 -7.26
CA ASN A 87 1.19 0.53 -6.98
C ASN A 87 0.53 1.64 -6.13
N ILE A 88 -0.68 2.09 -6.48
CA ILE A 88 -1.40 3.11 -5.71
C ILE A 88 -1.66 2.64 -4.27
N PHE A 89 -2.15 1.41 -4.08
CA PHE A 89 -2.42 0.87 -2.74
C PHE A 89 -1.15 0.70 -1.89
N SER A 90 0.03 0.55 -2.52
CA SER A 90 1.30 0.46 -1.80
C SER A 90 1.67 1.76 -1.08
N PHE A 91 1.23 2.91 -1.59
CA PHE A 91 1.46 4.22 -0.97
C PHE A 91 0.49 4.51 0.19
N TYR A 92 -0.68 3.89 0.20
CA TYR A 92 -1.68 4.11 1.24
C TYR A 92 -1.15 3.91 2.68
N PRO A 93 -0.45 2.82 3.04
CA PRO A 93 0.11 2.67 4.38
C PRO A 93 1.16 3.76 4.69
N ILE A 94 1.97 4.17 3.71
CA ILE A 94 2.98 5.24 3.88
C ILE A 94 2.29 6.57 4.20
N ILE A 95 1.28 6.95 3.39
CA ILE A 95 0.50 8.17 3.61
C ILE A 95 -0.20 8.12 4.97
N ASN A 96 -0.76 6.97 5.33
CA ASN A 96 -1.42 6.79 6.62
C ASN A 96 -0.44 6.91 7.80
N SER A 97 0.77 6.37 7.68
CA SER A 97 1.83 6.55 8.67
C SER A 97 2.24 8.02 8.80
N ILE A 98 2.48 8.71 7.68
CA ILE A 98 2.78 10.16 7.69
C ILE A 98 1.65 10.93 8.36
N LEU A 99 0.39 10.63 8.04
CA LEU A 99 -0.76 11.30 8.64
C LEU A 99 -0.84 11.05 10.15
N LEU A 100 -0.56 9.84 10.62
CA LEU A 100 -0.55 9.50 12.05
C LEU A 100 0.57 10.24 12.78
N GLU A 101 1.79 10.22 12.23
CA GLU A 101 2.95 10.93 12.78
C GLU A 101 2.70 12.45 12.82
N MET A 102 2.12 13.02 11.77
CA MET A 102 1.76 14.44 11.76
C MET A 102 0.71 14.77 12.82
N LYS A 103 -0.30 13.92 12.99
CA LYS A 103 -1.33 14.13 14.02
C LYS A 103 -0.76 14.04 15.44
N ASP A 104 0.19 13.13 15.66
CA ASP A 104 0.84 12.99 16.96
C ASP A 104 1.80 14.16 17.22
N ARG A 105 2.74 14.42 16.31
CA ARG A 105 3.75 15.49 16.43
C ARG A 105 3.13 16.88 16.57
N PHE A 106 2.08 17.18 15.82
CA PHE A 106 1.38 18.46 15.86
C PHE A 106 0.08 18.39 16.68
N SER A 107 -0.02 17.44 17.61
CA SER A 107 -1.09 17.42 18.59
C SER A 107 -1.07 18.67 19.45
N LYS A 108 -2.24 19.06 19.99
CA LYS A 108 -2.36 20.25 20.85
C LYS A 108 -1.33 20.24 21.98
N THR A 109 -1.19 19.10 22.67
CA THR A 109 -0.22 18.92 23.75
C THR A 109 1.22 19.08 23.28
N ASN A 110 1.63 18.41 22.19
CA ASN A 110 3.00 18.52 21.69
C ASN A 110 3.32 19.92 21.18
N MET A 111 2.35 20.61 20.57
CA MET A 111 2.49 22.00 20.17
C MET A 111 2.64 22.93 21.38
N GLU A 112 1.83 22.75 22.42
CA GLU A 112 1.97 23.51 23.68
C GLU A 112 3.35 23.31 24.29
N ILE A 113 3.85 22.06 24.36
CA ILE A 113 5.20 21.74 24.85
C ILE A 113 6.29 22.40 23.98
N LEU A 114 6.21 22.30 22.65
CA LEU A 114 7.16 22.92 21.73
C LEU A 114 7.19 24.44 21.89
N CYS A 115 6.02 25.07 22.04
CA CYS A 115 5.91 26.49 22.34
C CYS A 115 6.54 26.82 23.70
N SER A 116 6.33 26.01 24.74
CA SER A 116 6.94 26.22 26.06
C SER A 116 8.47 26.20 26.02
N ILE A 117 9.08 25.37 25.17
CA ILE A 117 10.55 25.33 25.01
C ILE A 117 11.10 26.69 24.54
N SER A 118 10.38 27.38 23.66
CA SER A 118 10.79 28.72 23.21
C SER A 118 10.85 29.76 24.34
N LEU A 119 10.12 29.53 25.44
CA LEU A 119 10.14 30.37 26.64
C LEU A 119 11.36 30.14 27.53
N LEU A 120 12.13 29.08 27.26
CA LEU A 120 13.40 28.80 27.94
C LEU A 120 14.58 29.45 27.20
N SER A 121 14.33 30.12 26.06
CA SER A 121 15.33 30.92 25.38
C SER A 121 15.43 32.31 26.04
N PRO A 122 16.61 32.73 26.52
CA PRO A 122 16.79 34.03 27.18
C PRO A 122 16.39 35.23 26.32
N ASP A 123 16.49 35.10 24.99
CA ASP A 123 16.15 36.15 24.02
C ASP A 123 14.65 36.22 23.71
N SER A 124 13.85 35.29 24.25
CA SER A 124 12.41 35.26 24.04
C SER A 124 11.71 36.41 24.78
N PRO A 125 10.79 37.14 24.14
CA PRO A 125 10.04 38.22 24.79
C PRO A 125 9.17 37.74 25.96
N THR A 126 8.88 36.44 26.01
CA THR A 126 8.07 35.76 27.02
C THR A 126 8.90 34.81 27.89
N PHE A 127 10.22 35.07 28.01
CA PHE A 127 11.14 34.24 28.79
C PHE A 127 10.65 34.01 30.23
N LEU A 128 10.56 32.74 30.62
CA LEU A 128 10.05 32.26 31.93
C LEU A 128 8.62 32.71 32.27
N GLU A 129 7.73 32.86 31.29
CA GLU A 129 6.31 33.12 31.55
C GLU A 129 5.59 31.86 32.07
N ILE A 130 5.02 31.95 33.28
CA ILE A 130 4.50 30.79 34.01
C ILE A 130 3.27 30.15 33.34
N GLU A 131 2.39 30.97 32.76
CA GLU A 131 1.16 30.50 32.14
C GLU A 131 1.43 29.55 30.97
N ALA A 132 2.45 29.86 30.18
CA ALA A 132 2.84 29.06 29.03
C ALA A 132 3.85 27.94 29.38
N LEU A 133 4.40 27.89 30.60
CA LEU A 133 5.20 26.78 31.13
C LEU A 133 4.38 25.63 31.72
N LYS A 134 3.09 25.85 32.01
CA LYS A 134 2.20 24.85 32.64
C LYS A 134 2.17 23.52 31.87
N ALA A 135 2.08 23.55 30.55
CA ALA A 135 2.06 22.35 29.72
C ALA A 135 3.34 21.51 29.87
N PHE A 136 4.50 22.18 29.95
CA PHE A 136 5.80 21.54 30.18
C PHE A 136 5.91 20.94 31.60
N CYS A 137 5.37 21.64 32.60
CA CYS A 137 5.33 21.16 33.98
C CYS A 137 4.48 19.91 34.14
N VAL A 138 3.31 19.87 33.48
CA VAL A 138 2.42 18.71 33.50
C VAL A 138 3.10 17.50 32.86
N MET A 139 3.81 17.69 31.74
CA MET A 139 4.58 16.62 31.09
C MET A 139 5.67 16.03 32.00
N LEU A 140 6.43 16.89 32.68
CA LEU A 140 7.52 16.48 33.57
C LEU A 140 7.06 16.09 34.98
N GLN A 141 5.75 16.16 35.25
CA GLN A 141 5.18 15.96 36.59
C GLN A 141 5.81 16.89 37.65
N CYS A 142 6.15 18.12 37.25
CA CYS A 142 6.68 19.14 38.15
C CYS A 142 5.58 19.79 38.98
N ASP A 143 5.91 20.15 40.22
CA ASP A 143 5.05 20.98 41.05
C ASP A 143 5.05 22.43 40.53
N ILE A 144 3.93 22.83 39.92
CA ILE A 144 3.74 24.17 39.34
C ILE A 144 3.87 25.27 40.41
N HIS A 145 3.47 25.01 41.65
CA HIS A 145 3.56 26.00 42.73
C HIS A 145 5.01 26.22 43.16
N LEU A 146 5.78 25.15 43.29
CA LEU A 146 7.21 25.24 43.59
C LEU A 146 7.95 25.98 42.47
N LEU A 147 7.71 25.61 41.21
CA LEU A 147 8.35 26.25 40.07
C LEU A 147 8.04 27.75 39.99
N ASN A 148 6.78 28.14 40.23
CA ASN A 148 6.40 29.54 40.22
C ASN A 148 7.17 30.35 41.29
N ASN A 149 7.37 29.77 42.47
CA ASN A 149 8.16 30.40 43.53
C ASN A 149 9.62 30.59 43.11
N GLU A 150 10.25 29.55 42.52
CA GLU A 150 11.64 29.64 42.05
C GLU A 150 11.82 30.66 40.92
N ILE A 151 10.89 30.70 39.96
CA ILE A 151 10.91 31.67 38.85
C ILE A 151 10.81 33.11 39.37
N GLN A 152 10.00 33.35 40.40
CA GLN A 152 9.90 34.69 41.01
C GLN A 152 11.21 35.14 41.66
N VAL A 153 12.00 34.21 42.20
CA VAL A 153 13.34 34.49 42.75
C VAL A 153 14.38 34.68 41.64
N LEU A 154 14.33 33.86 40.58
CA LEU A 154 15.30 33.88 39.47
C LEU A 154 15.17 35.11 38.56
N LYS A 155 13.94 35.55 38.25
CA LYS A 155 13.69 36.66 37.31
C LYS A 155 14.45 37.96 37.66
N PRO A 156 14.46 38.43 38.93
CA PRO A 156 15.26 39.58 39.33
C PRO A 156 16.77 39.37 39.20
N MET A 157 17.27 38.16 39.50
CA MET A 157 18.71 37.84 39.44
C MET A 157 19.23 37.87 38.00
N LEU A 158 18.40 37.48 37.04
CA LEU A 158 18.72 37.48 35.61
C LEU A 158 18.70 38.89 34.98
N LYS A 159 18.14 39.90 35.65
CA LYS A 159 18.17 41.31 35.21
C LYS A 159 19.40 42.08 35.73
N GLN A 160 20.19 41.46 36.61
CA GLN A 160 21.36 42.09 37.27
C GLN A 160 22.70 41.65 36.66
N VAL A 161 22.68 40.84 35.59
CA VAL A 161 23.82 40.41 34.78
C VAL A 161 23.73 41.10 33.42
#